data_AF-A0AA36HX56-F1
#
_entry.id   AF-A0AA36HX56-F1
#
_cell.length_a   1.000
_cell.length_b   1.000
_cell.length_c   1.000
_cell.angle_alpha   90.00
_cell.angle_beta   90.00
_cell.angle_gamma   90.00
#
_symmetry.space_group_name_H-M   'P 1'
#
loop_
_entity.id
_entity.type
_entity.pdbx_description
1 polymer ?
#
loop_
_entity_poly.entity_id
_entity_poly.type
_entity_poly.pdbx_seq_one_letter_code
_entity_poly.pdbx_strand_id
1 'polypeptide(L)'
;MVRTIAMDGTDGLTRGQKVEDTGAPITVPVGEQTLGRIMNIIGEPIDELGPIETKKFYAIHRPTPTFTEMNTTAQQLLTGIKVVDLLAPYAKGGKIGLFGGAGVGKTVVIMELIHNIALKHGGYSVFAGVGERTREGNDLYHEMMASGVIKENKAPGSKAALVYGQMNEPPGARARVALTGLTVAEYFRDEEGQDVLLFVDNIFRFTQAGSEVSALLGRIPSAVGYQPTLATDLASLQERITTTQKGSITSVQAVYVPADDLTDPAPATTFAHLDATTVLSRQIAELGIYPAVDPLDSTSRMLDPSIVGQRHYDIARSTQKILQDYKSLQDIIAILGMDELSEEDKLTVARARKVQRFLSQPFFVAEIFTGTPGAFVDLETTINDFEEVLAGNCDDIPEAAFYMIGGMSDVKEKAESLEAGLESRLKASRASSVSGSPTEAPSPLQLQELDAYAELVDKLRSEVARERTEREASAASLAALRNSYRLLLQRASTDSLGDPSGSGEARMAMPTSFVVH
;
A
#
# COMPACT_ATOMS: atom_id res chain seq x y z
N MET A 1 30.23 -39.36 -10.80
CA MET A 1 30.43 -38.52 -9.59
C MET A 1 29.55 -37.29 -9.75
N VAL A 2 28.71 -36.98 -8.77
CA VAL A 2 27.82 -35.80 -8.76
C VAL A 2 28.17 -34.92 -7.57
N ARG A 3 27.92 -33.61 -7.67
CA ARG A 3 28.03 -32.66 -6.56
C ARG A 3 26.62 -32.24 -6.15
N THR A 4 26.29 -32.43 -4.89
CA THR A 4 24.94 -32.19 -4.35
C THR A 4 24.97 -31.13 -3.26
N ILE A 5 23.80 -30.58 -2.94
CA ILE A 5 23.59 -29.64 -1.84
C ILE A 5 22.62 -30.30 -0.88
N ALA A 6 22.96 -30.36 0.41
CA ALA A 6 22.08 -30.92 1.42
C ALA A 6 20.95 -29.95 1.78
N MET A 7 19.76 -30.48 2.02
CA MET A 7 18.59 -29.73 2.49
C MET A 7 18.48 -29.72 4.02
N ASP A 8 19.29 -30.52 4.71
CA ASP A 8 19.34 -30.62 6.17
C ASP A 8 20.81 -30.68 6.65
N GLY A 9 21.03 -30.68 7.95
CA GLY A 9 22.34 -30.83 8.58
C GLY A 9 23.08 -32.06 8.08
N THR A 10 24.36 -31.90 7.74
CA THR A 10 25.22 -32.99 7.25
C THR A 10 26.02 -33.68 8.36
N ASP A 11 25.76 -33.32 9.62
CA ASP A 11 26.43 -33.91 10.77
C ASP A 11 26.09 -35.40 10.88
N GLY A 12 27.12 -36.23 11.07
CA GLY A 12 26.97 -37.68 11.13
C GLY A 12 27.03 -38.41 9.78
N LEU A 13 27.12 -37.70 8.64
CA LEU A 13 27.36 -38.35 7.35
C LEU A 13 28.77 -38.95 7.26
N THR A 14 28.87 -40.15 6.68
CA THR A 14 30.14 -40.88 6.54
C THR A 14 30.49 -41.19 5.08
N ARG A 15 31.79 -41.25 4.78
CA ARG A 15 32.26 -41.62 3.43
C ARG A 15 31.91 -43.08 3.15
N GLY A 16 31.29 -43.33 1.99
CA GLY A 16 30.83 -44.66 1.59
C GLY A 16 29.40 -44.99 2.04
N GLN A 17 28.70 -44.04 2.70
CA GLN A 17 27.28 -44.19 3.01
C GLN A 17 26.46 -44.39 1.73
N LYS A 18 25.51 -45.34 1.79
CA LYS A 18 24.63 -45.64 0.66
C LYS A 18 23.73 -44.42 0.40
N VAL A 19 23.65 -44.01 -0.86
CA VAL A 19 22.74 -42.97 -1.34
C VAL A 19 21.81 -43.61 -2.37
N GLU A 20 20.53 -43.31 -2.28
CA GLU A 20 19.51 -43.76 -3.23
C GLU A 20 19.07 -42.59 -4.10
N ASP A 21 19.05 -42.81 -5.41
CA ASP A 21 18.54 -41.85 -6.38
C ASP A 21 17.03 -42.06 -6.51
N THR A 22 16.25 -41.01 -6.24
CA THR A 22 14.80 -41.03 -6.39
C THR A 22 14.36 -41.00 -7.86
N GLY A 23 15.27 -40.68 -8.79
CA GLY A 23 15.01 -40.56 -10.22
C GLY A 23 14.21 -39.31 -10.61
N ALA A 24 13.94 -38.41 -9.65
CA ALA A 24 13.16 -37.20 -9.83
C ALA A 24 13.72 -36.04 -9.00
N PRO A 25 13.46 -34.77 -9.38
CA PRO A 25 13.70 -33.64 -8.49
C PRO A 25 12.91 -33.78 -7.17
N ILE A 26 13.18 -32.90 -6.20
CA ILE A 26 12.34 -32.79 -5.00
C ILE A 26 10.88 -32.59 -5.43
N THR A 27 9.99 -33.49 -4.97
CA THR A 27 8.56 -33.45 -5.24
C THR A 27 7.79 -33.15 -3.96
N VAL A 28 6.83 -32.23 -4.04
CA VAL A 28 6.07 -31.75 -2.88
C VAL A 28 4.58 -32.01 -3.06
N PRO A 29 3.82 -32.23 -1.96
CA PRO A 29 2.37 -32.38 -2.04
C PRO A 29 1.72 -31.09 -2.53
N VAL A 30 0.76 -31.21 -3.43
CA VAL A 30 -0.05 -30.10 -3.94
C VAL A 30 -1.54 -30.45 -3.85
N GLY A 31 -2.42 -29.44 -3.92
CA GLY A 31 -3.86 -29.63 -3.80
C GLY A 31 -4.48 -28.83 -2.66
N GLU A 32 -5.81 -28.80 -2.60
CA GLU A 32 -6.53 -28.17 -1.48
C GLU A 32 -6.14 -28.74 -0.12
N GLN A 33 -5.61 -29.98 -0.06
CA GLN A 33 -5.16 -30.63 1.17
C GLN A 33 -3.93 -29.94 1.79
N THR A 34 -3.24 -29.07 1.06
CA THR A 34 -2.14 -28.25 1.58
C THR A 34 -2.64 -26.99 2.29
N LEU A 35 -3.91 -26.61 2.14
CA LEU A 35 -4.48 -25.42 2.77
C LEU A 35 -4.62 -25.61 4.28
N GLY A 36 -4.21 -24.59 5.04
CA GLY A 36 -4.15 -24.60 6.50
C GLY A 36 -3.01 -25.45 7.07
N ARG A 37 -2.08 -25.92 6.23
CA ARG A 37 -0.95 -26.75 6.64
C ARG A 37 0.36 -25.96 6.58
N ILE A 38 1.31 -26.36 7.41
CA ILE A 38 2.70 -25.89 7.35
C ILE A 38 3.57 -27.02 6.82
N MET A 39 4.30 -26.76 5.73
CA MET A 39 5.26 -27.70 5.15
C MET A 39 6.67 -27.14 5.07
N ASN A 40 7.66 -28.03 5.15
CA ASN A 40 9.07 -27.69 4.92
C ASN A 40 9.42 -27.72 3.42
N ILE A 41 10.69 -27.49 3.11
CA ILE A 41 11.22 -27.49 1.74
C ILE A 41 10.88 -28.75 0.92
N ILE A 42 10.97 -29.93 1.53
CA ILE A 42 10.76 -31.22 0.85
C ILE A 42 9.29 -31.66 0.89
N GLY A 43 8.39 -30.82 1.41
CA GLY A 43 6.96 -31.07 1.42
C GLY A 43 6.46 -31.88 2.62
N GLU A 44 7.29 -32.11 3.63
CA GLU A 44 6.86 -32.76 4.86
C GLU A 44 6.12 -31.77 5.76
N PRO A 45 5.00 -32.18 6.38
CA PRO A 45 4.27 -31.32 7.31
C PRO A 45 5.04 -31.15 8.61
N ILE A 46 5.14 -29.90 9.08
CA ILE A 46 5.82 -29.52 10.34
C ILE A 46 4.87 -28.90 11.36
N ASP A 47 3.56 -29.04 11.14
CA ASP A 47 2.49 -28.50 12.00
C ASP A 47 1.97 -29.50 13.04
N GLU A 48 2.57 -30.69 13.14
CA GLU A 48 2.15 -31.80 14.02
C GLU A 48 0.71 -32.30 13.80
N LEU A 49 0.05 -31.90 12.70
CA LEU A 49 -1.30 -32.35 12.37
C LEU A 49 -1.32 -33.68 11.62
N GLY A 50 -0.22 -34.43 11.58
CA GLY A 50 -0.09 -35.68 10.80
C GLY A 50 0.10 -35.45 9.29
N PRO A 51 -0.01 -36.49 8.45
CA PRO A 51 0.35 -36.38 7.03
C PRO A 51 -0.57 -35.45 6.22
N ILE A 52 -0.09 -34.96 5.08
CA ILE A 52 -0.89 -34.29 4.05
C ILE A 52 -1.40 -35.36 3.09
N GLU A 53 -2.69 -35.66 3.15
CA GLU A 53 -3.31 -36.73 2.37
C GLU A 53 -3.63 -36.26 0.94
N THR A 54 -2.62 -36.13 0.09
CA THR A 54 -2.80 -35.80 -1.34
C THR A 54 -2.44 -36.96 -2.26
N LYS A 55 -3.07 -36.98 -3.44
CA LYS A 55 -2.74 -37.88 -4.54
C LYS A 55 -1.81 -37.24 -5.57
N LYS A 56 -1.62 -35.91 -5.52
CA LYS A 56 -0.85 -35.16 -6.51
C LYS A 56 0.43 -34.62 -5.88
N PHE A 57 1.55 -34.86 -6.55
CA PHE A 57 2.88 -34.39 -6.18
C PHE A 57 3.54 -33.74 -7.37
N TYR A 58 4.08 -32.53 -7.19
CA TYR A 58 4.75 -31.77 -8.24
C TYR A 58 6.23 -31.58 -7.92
N ALA A 59 7.08 -31.64 -8.95
CA ALA A 59 8.49 -31.29 -8.81
C ALA A 59 8.65 -29.78 -8.59
N ILE A 60 9.56 -29.37 -7.69
CA ILE A 60 9.78 -27.94 -7.41
C ILE A 60 10.50 -27.19 -8.53
N HIS A 61 11.25 -27.94 -9.35
CA HIS A 61 11.92 -27.44 -10.54
C HIS A 61 11.04 -27.67 -11.77
N ARG A 62 10.38 -26.61 -12.22
CA ARG A 62 9.49 -26.60 -13.39
C ARG A 62 9.94 -25.53 -14.37
N PRO A 63 9.71 -25.73 -15.68
CA PRO A 63 9.95 -24.68 -16.67
C PRO A 63 8.99 -23.51 -16.44
N THR A 64 9.40 -22.33 -16.91
CA THR A 64 8.52 -21.16 -16.97
C THR A 64 7.40 -21.39 -17.99
N PRO A 65 6.21 -20.77 -17.82
CA PRO A 65 5.19 -20.76 -18.85
C PRO A 65 5.76 -20.28 -20.19
N THR A 66 5.32 -20.91 -21.27
CA THR A 66 5.72 -20.54 -22.63
C THR A 66 5.07 -19.22 -23.03
N PHE A 67 5.66 -18.53 -24.01
CA PHE A 67 5.10 -17.28 -24.53
C PHE A 67 3.64 -17.42 -25.01
N THR A 68 3.27 -18.57 -25.57
CA THR A 68 1.90 -18.86 -26.01
C THR A 68 0.90 -19.04 -24.88
N GLU A 69 1.37 -19.41 -23.68
CA GLU A 69 0.50 -19.62 -22.50
C GLU A 69 0.27 -18.33 -21.71
N MET A 70 1.09 -17.29 -21.93
CA MET A 70 0.99 -16.01 -21.24
C MET A 70 -0.22 -15.19 -21.72
N ASN A 71 -0.88 -14.52 -20.79
CA ASN A 71 -1.92 -13.54 -21.12
C ASN A 71 -1.30 -12.14 -21.23
N THR A 72 -1.64 -11.40 -22.27
CA THR A 72 -1.12 -10.04 -22.51
C THR A 72 -2.01 -8.92 -21.97
N THR A 73 -3.16 -9.26 -21.36
CA THR A 73 -4.11 -8.26 -20.88
C THR A 73 -3.70 -7.75 -19.50
N ALA A 74 -3.30 -6.48 -19.41
CA ALA A 74 -3.07 -5.81 -18.13
C ALA A 74 -4.41 -5.62 -17.40
N GLN A 75 -4.53 -6.19 -16.20
CA GLN A 75 -5.71 -6.05 -15.34
C GLN A 75 -5.25 -5.65 -13.94
N GLN A 76 -5.97 -4.72 -13.31
CA GLN A 76 -5.72 -4.33 -11.94
C GLN A 76 -6.27 -5.38 -10.97
N LEU A 77 -5.48 -5.70 -9.95
CA LEU A 77 -5.91 -6.45 -8.78
C LEU A 77 -6.41 -5.46 -7.72
N LEU A 78 -7.72 -5.47 -7.47
CA LEU A 78 -8.33 -4.62 -6.45
C LEU A 78 -8.02 -5.18 -5.05
N THR A 79 -7.32 -4.39 -4.24
CA THR A 79 -6.84 -4.80 -2.91
C THR A 79 -7.81 -4.39 -1.79
N GLY A 80 -8.64 -3.38 -2.04
CA GLY A 80 -9.50 -2.77 -1.03
C GLY A 80 -8.75 -1.82 -0.09
N ILE A 81 -7.47 -1.54 -0.35
CA ILE A 81 -6.62 -0.66 0.45
C ILE A 81 -6.44 0.66 -0.33
N LYS A 82 -6.99 1.76 0.21
CA LYS A 82 -7.08 3.06 -0.50
C LYS A 82 -5.75 3.52 -1.09
N VAL A 83 -4.69 3.55 -0.29
CA VAL A 83 -3.37 4.04 -0.73
C VAL A 83 -2.75 3.18 -1.84
N VAL A 84 -2.96 1.86 -1.79
CA VAL A 84 -2.44 0.92 -2.80
C VAL A 84 -3.25 1.06 -4.08
N ASP A 85 -4.58 0.95 -3.99
CA ASP A 85 -5.45 0.98 -5.17
C ASP A 85 -5.41 2.35 -5.89
N LEU A 86 -5.22 3.45 -5.16
CA LEU A 86 -5.12 4.79 -5.76
C LEU A 86 -3.72 5.07 -6.35
N LEU A 87 -2.65 4.90 -5.57
CA LEU A 87 -1.31 5.43 -5.91
C LEU A 87 -0.33 4.39 -6.45
N ALA A 88 -0.44 3.13 -6.02
CA ALA A 88 0.44 2.04 -6.44
C ALA A 88 -0.38 0.80 -6.83
N PRO A 89 -1.29 0.91 -7.82
CA PRO A 89 -2.24 -0.16 -8.15
C PRO A 89 -1.52 -1.45 -8.55
N TYR A 90 -1.98 -2.59 -8.02
CA TYR A 90 -1.33 -3.88 -8.28
C TYR A 90 -1.82 -4.50 -9.59
N ALA A 91 -0.89 -5.11 -10.33
CA ALA A 91 -1.22 -5.88 -11.53
C ALA A 91 -1.62 -7.31 -11.14
N LYS A 92 -2.68 -7.83 -11.75
CA LYS A 92 -3.05 -9.23 -11.66
C LYS A 92 -1.99 -10.10 -12.34
N GLY A 93 -1.43 -11.02 -11.56
CA GLY A 93 -0.26 -11.82 -11.92
C GLY A 93 1.06 -11.06 -11.96
N GLY A 94 1.07 -9.84 -11.43
CA GLY A 94 2.27 -9.04 -11.33
C GLY A 94 3.12 -9.41 -10.11
N LYS A 95 4.31 -8.80 -10.04
CA LYS A 95 5.23 -8.93 -8.91
C LYS A 95 5.29 -7.60 -8.16
N ILE A 96 4.95 -7.64 -6.88
CA ILE A 96 4.90 -6.48 -6.00
C ILE A 96 6.06 -6.58 -5.02
N GLY A 97 6.89 -5.55 -4.93
CA GLY A 97 7.90 -5.42 -3.89
C GLY A 97 7.35 -4.65 -2.70
N LEU A 98 7.31 -5.28 -1.53
CA LEU A 98 6.99 -4.65 -0.26
C LEU A 98 8.29 -4.29 0.47
N PHE A 99 8.62 -3.01 0.49
CA PHE A 99 9.81 -2.47 1.13
C PHE A 99 9.45 -1.97 2.52
N GLY A 100 10.34 -2.15 3.50
CA GLY A 100 10.11 -1.61 4.83
C GLY A 100 10.99 -2.23 5.90
N GLY A 101 11.33 -1.40 6.89
CA GLY A 101 12.08 -1.82 8.07
C GLY A 101 11.27 -2.72 9.01
N ALA A 102 11.85 -3.05 10.16
CA ALA A 102 11.10 -3.70 11.23
C ALA A 102 10.08 -2.71 11.84
N GLY A 103 8.90 -3.22 12.20
CA GLY A 103 7.88 -2.45 12.95
C GLY A 103 6.97 -1.53 12.12
N VAL A 104 7.12 -1.48 10.79
CA VAL A 104 6.28 -0.62 9.90
C VAL A 104 4.97 -1.27 9.46
N GLY A 105 4.65 -2.47 9.95
CA GLY A 105 3.38 -3.16 9.65
C GLY A 105 3.37 -4.05 8.40
N LYS A 106 4.52 -4.54 7.91
CA LYS A 106 4.61 -5.44 6.73
C LYS A 106 3.68 -6.66 6.83
N THR A 107 3.78 -7.40 7.93
CA THR A 107 2.97 -8.60 8.18
C THR A 107 1.48 -8.28 8.21
N VAL A 108 1.12 -7.16 8.82
CA VAL A 108 -0.27 -6.67 8.90
C VAL A 108 -0.82 -6.36 7.51
N VAL A 109 -0.04 -5.71 6.64
CA VAL A 109 -0.42 -5.48 5.23
C VAL A 109 -0.56 -6.80 4.46
N ILE A 110 0.35 -7.75 4.67
CA ILE A 110 0.29 -9.08 4.03
C ILE A 110 -0.99 -9.82 4.42
N MET A 111 -1.29 -9.88 5.72
CA MET A 111 -2.50 -10.54 6.23
C MET A 111 -3.78 -9.87 5.72
N GLU A 112 -3.81 -8.55 5.67
CA GLU A 112 -4.96 -7.81 5.14
C GLU A 112 -5.17 -8.12 3.64
N LEU A 113 -4.10 -8.20 2.84
CA LEU A 113 -4.19 -8.59 1.43
C LEU A 113 -4.74 -10.01 1.28
N ILE A 114 -4.29 -10.97 2.11
CA ILE A 114 -4.83 -12.34 2.13
C ILE A 114 -6.32 -12.33 2.44
N HIS A 115 -6.71 -11.60 3.49
CA HIS A 115 -8.11 -11.49 3.92
C HIS A 115 -9.00 -10.91 2.81
N ASN A 116 -8.62 -9.75 2.27
CA ASN A 116 -9.43 -9.01 1.30
C ASN A 116 -9.60 -9.77 -0.02
N ILE A 117 -8.56 -10.47 -0.47
CA ILE A 117 -8.62 -11.22 -1.72
C ILE A 117 -9.36 -12.54 -1.54
N ALA A 118 -9.21 -13.22 -0.40
CA ALA A 118 -10.02 -14.38 -0.08
C ALA A 118 -11.53 -14.04 -0.02
N LEU A 119 -11.87 -12.83 0.46
CA LEU A 119 -13.26 -12.36 0.60
C LEU A 119 -13.89 -11.96 -0.75
N LYS A 120 -13.17 -11.21 -1.60
CA LYS A 120 -13.72 -10.68 -2.87
C LYS A 120 -13.46 -11.55 -4.10
N HIS A 121 -12.30 -12.19 -4.19
CA HIS A 121 -11.88 -12.93 -5.38
C HIS A 121 -11.95 -14.46 -5.20
N GLY A 122 -12.18 -14.94 -3.97
CA GLY A 122 -12.30 -16.37 -3.67
C GLY A 122 -11.00 -17.17 -3.85
N GLY A 123 -9.88 -16.48 -4.12
CA GLY A 123 -8.58 -17.09 -4.41
C GLY A 123 -7.88 -17.65 -3.18
N TYR A 124 -6.97 -18.60 -3.41
CA TYR A 124 -6.08 -19.12 -2.39
C TYR A 124 -4.80 -18.29 -2.26
N SER A 125 -4.20 -18.35 -1.09
CA SER A 125 -2.90 -17.74 -0.81
C SER A 125 -1.87 -18.81 -0.47
N VAL A 126 -0.63 -18.59 -0.87
CA VAL A 126 0.52 -19.40 -0.46
C VAL A 126 1.56 -18.47 0.14
N PHE A 127 2.00 -18.78 1.35
CA PHE A 127 3.06 -18.04 2.01
C PHE A 127 4.35 -18.87 1.99
N ALA A 128 5.41 -18.32 1.39
CA ALA A 128 6.74 -18.88 1.34
C ALA A 128 7.66 -18.08 2.27
N GLY A 129 7.89 -18.61 3.47
CA GLY A 129 8.82 -18.06 4.45
C GLY A 129 10.25 -18.48 4.16
N VAL A 130 10.95 -17.71 3.34
CA VAL A 130 12.35 -17.86 2.94
C VAL A 130 13.29 -17.22 3.95
N GLY A 131 13.98 -18.06 4.74
CA GLY A 131 14.88 -17.57 5.77
C GLY A 131 14.14 -16.77 6.85
N GLU A 132 12.91 -17.18 7.15
CA GLU A 132 12.08 -16.54 8.16
C GLU A 132 12.51 -16.89 9.58
N ARG A 133 12.26 -15.96 10.51
CA ARG A 133 12.46 -16.27 11.93
C ARG A 133 11.35 -17.20 12.40
N THR A 134 11.72 -18.29 13.09
CA THR A 134 10.76 -19.25 13.65
C THR A 134 9.69 -18.57 14.51
N ARG A 135 10.06 -17.54 15.28
CA ARG A 135 9.11 -16.73 16.06
C ARG A 135 8.08 -16.01 15.15
N GLU A 136 8.55 -15.34 14.10
CA GLU A 136 7.68 -14.57 13.19
C GLU A 136 6.75 -15.49 12.39
N GLY A 137 7.25 -16.66 11.96
CA GLY A 137 6.42 -17.68 11.31
C GLY A 137 5.37 -18.29 12.25
N ASN A 138 5.70 -18.46 13.53
CA ASN A 138 4.74 -18.92 14.55
C ASN A 138 3.67 -17.87 14.82
N ASP A 139 4.07 -16.62 15.03
CA ASP A 139 3.16 -15.50 15.28
C ASP A 139 2.19 -15.34 14.10
N LEU A 140 2.70 -15.37 12.86
CA LEU A 140 1.88 -15.32 11.65
C LEU A 140 0.88 -16.48 11.56
N TYR A 141 1.29 -17.71 11.91
CA TYR A 141 0.39 -18.86 11.90
C TYR A 141 -0.78 -18.68 12.89
N HIS A 142 -0.49 -18.22 14.10
CA HIS A 142 -1.53 -17.94 15.10
C HIS A 142 -2.41 -16.74 14.73
N GLU A 143 -1.85 -15.69 14.14
CA GLU A 143 -2.62 -14.55 13.63
C GLU A 143 -3.54 -14.96 12.47
N MET A 144 -3.09 -15.84 11.57
CA MET A 144 -3.93 -16.41 10.51
C MET A 144 -5.06 -17.30 11.06
N MET A 145 -4.83 -18.00 12.18
CA MET A 145 -5.89 -18.74 12.86
C MET A 145 -6.90 -17.80 13.54
N ALA A 146 -6.42 -16.78 14.24
CA ALA A 146 -7.26 -15.80 14.93
C ALA A 146 -8.13 -14.98 13.96
N SER A 147 -7.58 -14.60 12.80
CA SER A 147 -8.31 -13.91 11.73
C SER A 147 -9.22 -14.85 10.92
N GLY A 148 -9.14 -16.17 11.15
CA GLY A 148 -9.96 -17.15 10.47
C GLY A 148 -9.55 -17.45 9.02
N VAL A 149 -8.38 -16.98 8.58
CA VAL A 149 -7.75 -17.34 7.28
C VAL A 149 -7.37 -18.82 7.27
N ILE A 150 -6.81 -19.31 8.38
CA ILE A 150 -6.57 -20.73 8.63
C ILE A 150 -7.62 -21.20 9.65
N LYS A 151 -8.29 -22.32 9.35
CA LYS A 151 -9.23 -22.94 10.28
C LYS A 151 -8.50 -23.99 11.12
N GLU A 152 -8.79 -24.00 12.42
CA GLU A 152 -8.14 -24.91 13.37
C GLU A 152 -8.41 -26.40 13.06
N ASN A 153 -7.51 -27.29 13.48
CA ASN A 153 -7.69 -28.75 13.46
C ASN A 153 -8.07 -29.33 12.09
N LYS A 154 -7.47 -28.80 11.00
CA LYS A 154 -7.79 -29.18 9.61
C LYS A 154 -9.26 -28.97 9.22
N ALA A 155 -9.96 -28.07 9.89
CA ALA A 155 -11.33 -27.75 9.50
C ALA A 155 -11.36 -27.25 8.04
N PRO A 156 -12.39 -27.61 7.28
CA PRO A 156 -12.51 -27.18 5.89
C PRO A 156 -12.66 -25.66 5.81
N GLY A 157 -12.15 -25.07 4.73
CA GLY A 157 -12.30 -23.64 4.45
C GLY A 157 -11.08 -22.77 4.76
N SER A 158 -9.93 -23.35 5.13
CA SER A 158 -8.65 -22.64 5.14
C SER A 158 -8.32 -22.09 3.76
N LYS A 159 -7.77 -20.87 3.71
CA LYS A 159 -7.49 -20.14 2.46
C LYS A 159 -6.00 -19.94 2.18
N ALA A 160 -5.13 -20.28 3.13
CA ALA A 160 -3.69 -20.12 3.00
C ALA A 160 -2.96 -21.45 3.18
N ALA A 161 -1.94 -21.72 2.37
CA ALA A 161 -0.94 -22.77 2.61
C ALA A 161 0.39 -22.13 3.04
N LEU A 162 1.06 -22.69 4.05
CA LEU A 162 2.31 -22.15 4.58
C LEU A 162 3.49 -23.07 4.23
N VAL A 163 4.53 -22.50 3.66
CA VAL A 163 5.79 -23.18 3.33
C VAL A 163 6.92 -22.46 4.03
N TYR A 164 7.57 -23.11 4.99
CA TYR A 164 8.63 -22.50 5.78
C TYR A 164 9.99 -23.14 5.51
N GLY A 165 10.99 -22.28 5.35
CA GLY A 165 12.40 -22.60 5.28
C GLY A 165 13.12 -21.63 6.20
N GLN A 166 13.30 -22.04 7.44
CA GLN A 166 13.64 -21.12 8.53
C GLN A 166 15.13 -20.70 8.53
N MET A 167 15.48 -19.66 9.29
CA MET A 167 16.88 -19.19 9.39
C MET A 167 17.87 -20.24 9.93
N ASN A 168 17.40 -21.19 10.74
CA ASN A 168 18.21 -22.30 11.27
C ASN A 168 18.47 -23.40 10.25
N GLU A 169 17.76 -23.42 9.11
CA GLU A 169 17.96 -24.39 8.05
C GLU A 169 19.19 -24.04 7.19
N PRO A 170 19.87 -25.05 6.61
CA PRO A 170 21.02 -24.82 5.75
C PRO A 170 20.66 -23.99 4.52
N PRO A 171 21.64 -23.30 3.89
CA PRO A 171 21.38 -22.47 2.72
C PRO A 171 20.80 -23.25 1.54
N GLY A 172 21.00 -24.56 1.47
CA GLY A 172 20.35 -25.42 0.46
C GLY A 172 18.83 -25.37 0.53
N ALA A 173 18.25 -25.50 1.72
CA ALA A 173 16.82 -25.45 1.94
C ALA A 173 16.27 -24.04 1.69
N ARG A 174 16.91 -23.01 2.26
CA ARG A 174 16.52 -21.60 2.06
C ARG A 174 16.56 -21.18 0.58
N ALA A 175 17.53 -21.67 -0.20
CA ALA A 175 17.63 -21.37 -1.63
C ALA A 175 16.59 -22.11 -2.50
N ARG A 176 15.75 -22.97 -1.92
CA ARG A 176 14.76 -23.76 -2.65
C ARG A 176 13.33 -23.57 -2.14
N VAL A 177 13.13 -23.08 -0.92
CA VAL A 177 11.80 -23.01 -0.30
C VAL A 177 10.82 -22.11 -1.06
N ALA A 178 11.31 -21.02 -1.67
CA ALA A 178 10.51 -20.18 -2.57
C ALA A 178 9.94 -20.98 -3.76
N LEU A 179 10.69 -21.94 -4.29
CA LEU A 179 10.24 -22.81 -5.39
C LEU A 179 9.17 -23.79 -4.91
N THR A 180 9.25 -24.27 -3.67
CA THR A 180 8.20 -25.12 -3.07
C THR A 180 6.89 -24.35 -2.94
N GLY A 181 6.92 -23.16 -2.35
CA GLY A 181 5.74 -22.29 -2.26
C GLY A 181 5.17 -21.94 -3.63
N LEU A 182 6.03 -21.59 -4.59
CA LEU A 182 5.61 -21.35 -5.96
C LEU A 182 4.97 -22.58 -6.62
N THR A 183 5.48 -23.79 -6.36
CA THR A 183 4.94 -25.02 -6.95
C THR A 183 3.54 -25.34 -6.42
N VAL A 184 3.28 -25.05 -5.15
CA VAL A 184 1.92 -25.12 -4.58
C VAL A 184 1.01 -24.07 -5.23
N ALA A 185 1.50 -22.84 -5.44
CA ALA A 185 0.73 -21.80 -6.13
C ALA A 185 0.44 -22.14 -7.60
N GLU A 186 1.40 -22.73 -8.32
CA GLU A 186 1.25 -23.18 -9.70
C GLU A 186 0.17 -24.26 -9.84
N TYR A 187 0.01 -25.14 -8.85
CA TYR A 187 -1.10 -26.10 -8.86
C TYR A 187 -2.46 -25.38 -8.92
N PHE A 188 -2.68 -24.40 -8.03
CA PHE A 188 -3.93 -23.66 -8.00
C PHE A 188 -4.14 -22.81 -9.27
N ARG A 189 -3.07 -22.31 -9.88
CA ARG A 189 -3.13 -21.62 -11.18
C ARG A 189 -3.46 -22.55 -12.35
N ASP A 190 -2.74 -23.66 -12.46
CA ASP A 190 -2.69 -24.48 -13.68
C ASP A 190 -3.76 -25.59 -13.72
N GLU A 191 -4.18 -26.10 -12.56
CA GLU A 191 -5.16 -27.18 -12.43
C GLU A 191 -6.52 -26.66 -11.97
N GLU A 192 -6.55 -25.80 -10.94
CA GLU A 192 -7.81 -25.23 -10.42
C GLU A 192 -8.24 -23.96 -11.18
N GLY A 193 -7.37 -23.37 -12.01
CA GLY A 193 -7.68 -22.20 -12.81
C GLY A 193 -7.97 -20.94 -11.98
N GLN A 194 -7.32 -20.81 -10.83
CA GLN A 194 -7.59 -19.73 -9.87
C GLN A 194 -6.56 -18.60 -9.95
N ASP A 195 -6.95 -17.47 -9.38
CA ASP A 195 -6.05 -16.36 -9.08
C ASP A 195 -5.48 -16.55 -7.68
N VAL A 196 -4.15 -16.69 -7.61
CA VAL A 196 -3.43 -17.08 -6.42
C VAL A 196 -2.55 -15.93 -5.96
N LEU A 197 -2.50 -15.71 -4.65
CA LEU A 197 -1.49 -14.84 -4.06
C LEU A 197 -0.30 -15.66 -3.58
N LEU A 198 0.90 -15.26 -3.99
CA LEU A 198 2.14 -15.82 -3.48
C LEU A 198 2.90 -14.79 -2.66
N PHE A 199 2.99 -15.01 -1.36
CA PHE A 199 3.80 -14.18 -0.47
C PHE A 199 5.20 -14.78 -0.36
N VAL A 200 6.23 -13.99 -0.65
CA VAL A 200 7.64 -14.42 -0.50
C VAL A 200 8.31 -13.50 0.51
N ASP A 201 8.42 -13.96 1.76
CA ASP A 201 9.16 -13.25 2.81
C ASP A 201 10.38 -14.10 3.19
N ASN A 202 11.62 -13.75 2.84
CA ASN A 202 12.06 -12.57 2.11
C ASN A 202 12.80 -12.94 0.82
N ILE A 203 12.51 -12.25 -0.29
CA ILE A 203 13.18 -12.54 -1.57
C ILE A 203 14.70 -12.27 -1.52
N PHE A 204 15.14 -11.34 -0.66
CA PHE A 204 16.57 -11.12 -0.44
C PHE A 204 17.23 -12.35 0.21
N ARG A 205 16.53 -13.05 1.12
CA ARG A 205 17.06 -14.26 1.77
C ARG A 205 17.19 -15.43 0.79
N PHE A 206 16.33 -15.50 -0.24
CA PHE A 206 16.52 -16.43 -1.36
C PHE A 206 17.87 -16.17 -2.05
N THR A 207 18.13 -14.90 -2.39
CA THR A 207 19.40 -14.49 -3.01
C THR A 207 20.60 -14.76 -2.11
N GLN A 208 20.51 -14.41 -0.82
CA GLN A 208 21.57 -14.65 0.15
C GLN A 208 21.93 -16.14 0.25
N ALA A 209 20.92 -17.00 0.37
CA ALA A 209 21.11 -18.44 0.38
C ALA A 209 21.75 -18.95 -0.94
N GLY A 210 21.38 -18.35 -2.07
CA GLY A 210 22.02 -18.59 -3.37
C GLY A 210 23.52 -18.25 -3.38
N SER A 211 23.91 -17.10 -2.82
CA SER A 211 25.31 -16.70 -2.65
C SER A 211 26.09 -17.70 -1.79
N GLU A 212 25.53 -18.12 -0.66
CA GLU A 212 26.14 -19.10 0.25
C GLU A 212 26.34 -20.45 -0.45
N VAL A 213 25.32 -20.96 -1.15
CA VAL A 213 25.41 -22.19 -1.95
C VAL A 213 26.47 -22.07 -3.04
N SER A 214 26.51 -20.94 -3.75
CA SER A 214 27.47 -20.71 -4.83
C SER A 214 28.92 -20.73 -4.33
N ALA A 215 29.17 -20.11 -3.16
CA ALA A 215 30.47 -20.13 -2.50
C ALA A 215 30.88 -21.57 -2.10
N LEU A 216 29.97 -22.35 -1.51
CA LEU A 216 30.21 -23.75 -1.14
C LEU A 216 30.50 -24.64 -2.36
N LEU A 217 29.91 -24.32 -3.51
CA LEU A 217 30.20 -24.99 -4.78
C LEU A 217 31.55 -24.58 -5.40
N GLY A 218 32.27 -23.63 -4.80
CA GLY A 218 33.57 -23.13 -5.28
C GLY A 218 33.46 -22.27 -6.54
N ARG A 219 32.30 -21.64 -6.78
CA ARG A 219 32.14 -20.67 -7.88
C ARG A 219 32.81 -19.35 -7.48
N ILE A 220 33.42 -18.67 -8.45
CA ILE A 220 34.01 -17.34 -8.23
C ILE A 220 32.87 -16.36 -7.96
N PRO A 221 32.90 -15.59 -6.85
CA PRO A 221 31.88 -14.59 -6.56
C PRO A 221 31.95 -13.42 -7.57
N SER A 222 30.79 -12.80 -7.81
CA SER A 222 30.63 -11.61 -8.64
C SER A 222 30.66 -10.34 -7.77
N ALA A 223 30.10 -9.23 -8.28
CA ALA A 223 29.99 -7.96 -7.58
C ALA A 223 29.42 -8.14 -6.16
N VAL A 224 30.04 -7.44 -5.19
CA VAL A 224 29.62 -7.40 -3.77
C VAL A 224 29.55 -8.79 -3.09
N GLY A 225 30.11 -9.84 -3.72
CA GLY A 225 30.12 -11.19 -3.16
C GLY A 225 28.93 -12.07 -3.55
N TYR A 226 28.04 -11.61 -4.43
CA TYR A 226 26.91 -12.41 -4.92
C TYR A 226 27.35 -13.53 -5.87
N GLN A 227 26.48 -14.51 -6.08
CA GLN A 227 26.71 -15.57 -7.04
C GLN A 227 26.75 -15.02 -8.49
N PRO A 228 27.59 -15.59 -9.39
CA PRO A 228 27.62 -15.18 -10.80
C PRO A 228 26.31 -15.52 -11.53
N THR A 229 25.49 -16.40 -10.96
CA THR A 229 24.19 -16.83 -11.49
C THR A 229 23.01 -16.02 -10.92
N LEU A 230 23.26 -14.88 -10.28
CA LEU A 230 22.23 -14.11 -9.54
C LEU A 230 20.99 -13.84 -10.39
N ALA A 231 21.20 -13.26 -11.58
CA ALA A 231 20.10 -12.93 -12.50
C ALA A 231 19.34 -14.17 -12.99
N THR A 232 20.04 -15.25 -13.32
CA THR A 232 19.39 -16.47 -13.80
C THR A 232 18.63 -17.20 -12.69
N ASP A 233 19.18 -17.23 -11.47
CA ASP A 233 18.54 -17.87 -10.32
C ASP A 233 17.26 -17.13 -9.93
N LEU A 234 17.30 -15.80 -9.88
CA LEU A 234 16.11 -14.97 -9.65
C LEU A 234 15.10 -15.11 -10.79
N ALA A 235 15.53 -15.02 -12.05
CA ALA A 235 14.62 -15.19 -13.20
C ALA A 235 13.91 -16.54 -13.19
N SER A 236 14.59 -17.63 -12.78
CA SER A 236 13.99 -18.96 -12.70
C SER A 236 12.79 -19.04 -11.74
N LEU A 237 12.75 -18.17 -10.73
CA LEU A 237 11.64 -18.03 -9.79
C LEU A 237 10.62 -17.00 -10.31
N GLN A 238 11.10 -15.80 -10.70
CA GLN A 238 10.24 -14.67 -11.05
C GLN A 238 9.45 -14.91 -12.34
N GLU A 239 10.01 -15.57 -13.36
CA GLU A 239 9.32 -15.76 -14.64
C GLU A 239 8.24 -16.84 -14.59
N ARG A 240 8.22 -17.66 -13.54
CA ARG A 240 7.12 -18.60 -13.25
C ARG A 240 5.93 -17.90 -12.58
N ILE A 241 6.18 -16.78 -11.90
CA ILE A 241 5.15 -15.92 -11.30
C ILE A 241 4.61 -15.04 -12.42
N THR A 242 3.49 -15.44 -13.02
CA THR A 242 2.87 -14.71 -14.14
C THR A 242 1.41 -15.10 -14.31
N THR A 243 0.69 -14.34 -15.14
CA THR A 243 -0.64 -14.68 -15.63
C THR A 243 -0.56 -15.61 -16.83
N THR A 244 -1.29 -16.71 -16.76
CA THR A 244 -1.50 -17.64 -17.88
C THR A 244 -2.92 -17.52 -18.41
N GLN A 245 -3.24 -18.24 -19.48
CA GLN A 245 -4.62 -18.36 -19.96
C GLN A 245 -5.59 -19.03 -18.96
N LYS A 246 -5.06 -19.80 -17.99
CA LYS A 246 -5.87 -20.56 -17.03
C LYS A 246 -6.14 -19.81 -15.72
N GLY A 247 -5.18 -19.02 -15.27
CA GLY A 247 -5.22 -18.32 -13.99
C GLY A 247 -3.98 -17.45 -13.80
N SER A 248 -3.87 -16.78 -12.65
CA SER A 248 -2.76 -15.89 -12.34
C SER A 248 -2.10 -16.19 -11.00
N ILE A 249 -0.79 -15.91 -10.89
CA ILE A 249 -0.10 -15.86 -9.60
C ILE A 249 0.39 -14.44 -9.40
N THR A 250 -0.26 -13.70 -8.51
CA THR A 250 0.19 -12.36 -8.10
C THR A 250 1.09 -12.52 -6.89
N SER A 251 2.32 -12.01 -6.96
CA SER A 251 3.28 -12.20 -5.87
C SER A 251 3.53 -10.92 -5.11
N VAL A 252 3.46 -10.99 -3.78
CA VAL A 252 3.86 -9.91 -2.88
C VAL A 252 5.13 -10.35 -2.16
N GLN A 253 6.22 -9.66 -2.44
CA GLN A 253 7.56 -10.08 -2.05
C GLN A 253 8.12 -9.05 -1.10
N ALA A 254 8.44 -9.45 0.13
CA ALA A 254 9.16 -8.56 1.02
C ALA A 254 10.60 -8.45 0.51
N VAL A 255 11.06 -7.22 0.30
CA VAL A 255 12.41 -6.94 -0.19
C VAL A 255 13.20 -6.23 0.91
N TYR A 256 14.24 -6.90 1.40
CA TYR A 256 15.23 -6.26 2.27
C TYR A 256 16.30 -5.57 1.42
N VAL A 257 16.50 -4.27 1.65
CA VAL A 257 17.57 -3.49 1.01
C VAL A 257 18.76 -3.46 1.97
N PRO A 258 19.88 -4.11 1.64
CA PRO A 258 21.05 -4.11 2.51
C PRO A 258 21.63 -2.71 2.62
N ALA A 259 21.87 -2.26 3.85
CA ALA A 259 22.43 -0.94 4.15
C ALA A 259 21.69 0.25 3.50
N ASP A 260 20.40 0.09 3.20
CA ASP A 260 19.57 1.06 2.47
C ASP A 260 20.15 1.47 1.08
N ASP A 261 21.00 0.62 0.50
CA ASP A 261 21.60 0.82 -0.82
C ASP A 261 20.80 0.12 -1.94
N LEU A 262 20.00 0.90 -2.67
CA LEU A 262 19.22 0.42 -3.81
C LEU A 262 20.09 0.01 -5.01
N THR A 263 21.38 0.37 -5.02
CA THR A 263 22.32 0.02 -6.08
C THR A 263 22.99 -1.34 -5.88
N ASP A 264 22.78 -1.98 -4.72
CA ASP A 264 23.21 -3.35 -4.49
C ASP A 264 22.63 -4.30 -5.58
N PRO A 265 23.42 -5.23 -6.12
CA PRO A 265 22.99 -6.13 -7.19
C PRO A 265 21.71 -6.92 -6.89
N ALA A 266 21.44 -7.30 -5.63
CA ALA A 266 20.29 -8.10 -5.27
C ALA A 266 18.96 -7.32 -5.37
N PRO A 267 18.78 -6.15 -4.71
CA PRO A 267 17.66 -5.26 -4.97
C PRO A 267 17.58 -4.84 -6.44
N ALA A 268 18.69 -4.40 -7.06
CA ALA A 268 18.69 -3.92 -8.44
C ALA A 268 18.16 -4.98 -9.44
N THR A 269 18.59 -6.24 -9.28
CA THR A 269 18.08 -7.34 -10.12
C THR A 269 16.63 -7.67 -9.81
N THR A 270 16.22 -7.59 -8.53
CA THR A 270 14.83 -7.83 -8.12
C THR A 270 13.90 -6.76 -8.71
N PHE A 271 14.30 -5.48 -8.67
CA PHE A 271 13.53 -4.35 -9.21
C PHE A 271 13.20 -4.51 -10.70
N ALA A 272 14.09 -5.11 -11.49
CA ALA A 272 13.83 -5.35 -12.91
C ALA A 272 12.58 -6.21 -13.15
N HIS A 273 12.26 -7.12 -12.22
CA HIS A 273 11.10 -8.00 -12.29
C HIS A 273 9.84 -7.43 -11.63
N LEU A 274 9.94 -6.39 -10.81
CA LEU A 274 8.78 -5.84 -10.09
C LEU A 274 7.92 -4.96 -11.00
N ASP A 275 6.60 -5.12 -10.89
CA ASP A 275 5.58 -4.31 -11.57
C ASP A 275 5.08 -3.17 -10.70
N ALA A 276 5.09 -3.34 -9.37
CA ALA A 276 4.78 -2.31 -8.40
C ALA A 276 5.72 -2.38 -7.19
N THR A 277 5.99 -1.23 -6.59
CA THR A 277 6.80 -1.08 -5.38
C THR A 277 5.97 -0.36 -4.33
N THR A 278 5.73 -1.01 -3.20
CA THR A 278 5.04 -0.45 -2.05
C THR A 278 6.06 -0.24 -0.94
N VAL A 279 6.38 1.01 -0.66
CA VAL A 279 7.38 1.38 0.34
C VAL A 279 6.70 1.69 1.66
N LEU A 280 7.02 0.96 2.73
CA LEU A 280 6.53 1.23 4.08
C LEU A 280 7.57 2.04 4.86
N SER A 281 7.21 3.26 5.21
CA SER A 281 8.10 4.24 5.86
C SER A 281 7.90 4.27 7.36
N ARG A 282 9.01 4.30 8.11
CA ARG A 282 8.98 4.49 9.57
C ARG A 282 8.44 5.87 9.95
N GLN A 283 8.76 6.90 9.17
CA GLN A 283 8.32 8.27 9.44
C GLN A 283 6.78 8.37 9.42
N ILE A 284 6.13 7.65 8.50
CA ILE A 284 4.67 7.59 8.39
C ILE A 284 4.06 6.79 9.55
N ALA A 285 4.70 5.67 9.93
CA ALA A 285 4.28 4.88 11.08
C ALA A 285 4.36 5.66 12.41
N GLU A 286 5.39 6.49 12.59
CA GLU A 286 5.57 7.37 13.76
C GLU A 286 4.49 8.45 13.87
N LEU A 287 3.90 8.87 12.74
CA LEU A 287 2.73 9.75 12.71
C LEU A 287 1.43 9.02 13.09
N GLY A 288 1.47 7.71 13.33
CA GLY A 288 0.32 6.86 13.60
C GLY A 288 -0.49 6.47 12.36
N ILE A 289 0.02 6.72 11.15
CA ILE A 289 -0.73 6.44 9.91
C ILE A 289 -0.47 4.99 9.50
N TYR A 290 -1.53 4.19 9.48
CA TYR A 290 -1.52 2.80 9.05
C TYR A 290 -2.55 2.56 7.93
N PRO A 291 -2.18 1.82 6.85
CA PRO A 291 -0.86 1.26 6.58
C PRO A 291 0.20 2.34 6.31
N ALA A 292 1.44 2.09 6.71
CA ALA A 292 2.52 3.08 6.68
C ALA A 292 3.15 3.25 5.27
N VAL A 293 2.32 3.23 4.23
CA VAL A 293 2.76 3.33 2.82
C VAL A 293 3.19 4.76 2.52
N ASP A 294 4.39 4.90 1.95
CA ASP A 294 4.88 6.17 1.42
C ASP A 294 4.22 6.47 0.07
N PRO A 295 3.39 7.52 -0.03
CA PRO A 295 2.63 7.83 -1.24
C PRO A 295 3.49 8.40 -2.38
N LEU A 296 4.72 8.84 -2.09
CA LEU A 296 5.63 9.45 -3.06
C LEU A 296 6.69 8.46 -3.54
N ASP A 297 7.19 7.59 -2.64
CA ASP A 297 8.21 6.59 -2.97
C ASP A 297 7.61 5.28 -3.51
N SER A 298 6.31 5.04 -3.31
CA SER A 298 5.61 3.89 -3.89
C SER A 298 5.24 4.15 -5.35
N THR A 299 5.45 3.16 -6.22
CA THR A 299 5.25 3.29 -7.67
C THR A 299 4.59 2.06 -8.26
N SER A 300 3.95 2.21 -9.42
CA SER A 300 3.39 1.08 -10.16
C SER A 300 3.42 1.34 -11.66
N ARG A 301 3.75 0.31 -12.45
CA ARG A 301 3.62 0.32 -13.92
C ARG A 301 2.16 0.37 -14.37
N MET A 302 1.22 0.00 -13.50
CA MET A 302 -0.21 0.05 -13.79
C MET A 302 -0.77 1.46 -13.73
N LEU A 303 -0.07 2.41 -13.11
CA LEU A 303 -0.52 3.81 -13.02
C LEU A 303 -0.26 4.55 -14.34
N ASP A 304 -0.95 4.12 -15.38
CA ASP A 304 -0.94 4.65 -16.74
C ASP A 304 -2.39 4.95 -17.20
N PRO A 305 -2.68 6.11 -17.81
CA PRO A 305 -4.04 6.47 -18.23
C PRO A 305 -4.69 5.46 -19.18
N SER A 306 -3.90 4.70 -19.94
CA SER A 306 -4.40 3.66 -20.85
C SER A 306 -4.87 2.41 -20.13
N ILE A 307 -4.45 2.20 -18.87
CA ILE A 307 -4.76 1.02 -18.06
C ILE A 307 -5.82 1.35 -17.01
N VAL A 308 -5.55 2.34 -16.15
CA VAL A 308 -6.46 2.73 -15.05
C VAL A 308 -7.53 3.74 -15.46
N GLY A 309 -7.42 4.31 -16.66
CA GLY A 309 -8.28 5.37 -17.14
C GLY A 309 -7.82 6.76 -16.70
N GLN A 310 -8.21 7.76 -17.48
CA GLN A 310 -7.77 9.15 -17.30
C GLN A 310 -8.16 9.73 -15.92
N ARG A 311 -9.38 9.44 -15.47
CA ARG A 311 -9.92 9.96 -14.19
C ARG A 311 -9.10 9.50 -12.99
N HIS A 312 -8.86 8.20 -12.86
CA HIS A 312 -8.04 7.64 -11.79
C HIS A 312 -6.63 8.22 -11.84
N TYR A 313 -6.00 8.24 -13.02
CA TYR A 313 -4.66 8.78 -13.20
C TYR A 313 -4.53 10.24 -12.75
N ASP A 314 -5.46 11.11 -13.16
CA ASP A 314 -5.41 12.54 -12.83
C ASP A 314 -5.58 12.80 -11.33
N ILE A 315 -6.46 12.03 -10.67
CA ILE A 315 -6.68 12.13 -9.22
C ILE A 315 -5.45 11.61 -8.46
N ALA A 316 -4.85 10.49 -8.89
CA ALA A 316 -3.62 9.97 -8.29
C ALA A 316 -2.46 10.96 -8.44
N ARG A 317 -2.27 11.56 -9.63
CA ARG A 317 -1.23 12.57 -9.87
C ARG A 317 -1.45 13.85 -9.08
N SER A 318 -2.70 14.31 -8.96
CA SER A 318 -3.05 15.47 -8.14
C SER A 318 -2.80 15.21 -6.66
N THR A 319 -3.10 13.99 -6.18
CA THR A 319 -2.79 13.53 -4.82
C THR A 319 -1.28 13.49 -4.56
N GLN A 320 -0.48 12.98 -5.49
CA GLN A 320 0.97 13.01 -5.37
C GLN A 320 1.51 14.44 -5.37
N LYS A 321 0.97 15.31 -6.24
CA LYS A 321 1.39 16.71 -6.33
C LYS A 321 1.16 17.46 -5.01
N ILE A 322 -0.04 17.38 -4.44
CA ILE A 322 -0.34 18.10 -3.20
C ILE A 322 0.52 17.61 -2.02
N LEU A 323 0.83 16.31 -1.96
CA LEU A 323 1.72 15.73 -0.96
C LEU A 323 3.18 16.14 -1.17
N GLN A 324 3.63 16.25 -2.42
CA GLN A 324 4.95 16.74 -2.78
C GLN A 324 5.13 18.22 -2.42
N ASP A 325 4.14 19.06 -2.75
CA ASP A 325 4.13 20.48 -2.41
C ASP A 325 4.15 20.65 -0.87
N TYR A 326 3.36 19.86 -0.15
CA TYR A 326 3.39 19.82 1.32
C TYR A 326 4.77 19.45 1.88
N LYS A 327 5.43 18.42 1.32
CA LYS A 327 6.78 18.02 1.75
C LYS A 327 7.79 19.16 1.56
N SER A 328 7.69 19.94 0.47
CA SER A 328 8.54 21.11 0.25
C SER A 328 8.24 22.27 1.23
N LEU A 329 6.98 22.42 1.65
CA LEU A 329 6.59 23.43 2.64
C LEU A 329 6.94 23.04 4.08
N GLN A 330 7.09 21.74 4.39
CA GLN A 330 7.42 21.27 5.75
C GLN A 330 8.73 21.86 6.29
N ASP A 331 9.77 21.95 5.46
CA ASP A 331 11.06 22.54 5.87
C ASP A 331 10.91 24.03 6.21
N ILE A 332 10.10 24.75 5.44
CA ILE A 332 9.79 26.16 5.66
C ILE A 332 9.01 26.33 6.97
N ILE A 333 7.96 25.51 7.18
CA ILE A 333 7.14 25.51 8.39
C ILE A 333 7.99 25.22 9.64
N ALA A 334 8.95 24.29 9.54
CA ALA A 334 9.83 23.93 10.65
C ALA A 334 10.76 25.08 11.08
N ILE A 335 11.14 25.98 10.15
CA ILE A 335 12.07 27.09 10.42
C ILE A 335 11.33 28.38 10.76
N LEU A 336 10.33 28.76 9.95
CA LEU A 336 9.66 30.06 10.00
C LEU A 336 8.30 30.02 10.70
N GLY A 337 7.68 28.84 10.82
CA GLY A 337 6.32 28.66 11.33
C GLY A 337 5.24 28.73 10.24
N MET A 338 4.01 28.30 10.57
CA MET A 338 2.89 28.28 9.61
C MET A 338 2.37 29.68 9.25
N ASP A 339 2.57 30.67 10.11
CA ASP A 339 2.01 32.01 9.92
C ASP A 339 2.67 32.79 8.77
N GLU A 340 3.92 32.44 8.45
CA GLU A 340 4.73 33.03 7.38
C GLU A 340 4.37 32.50 5.98
N LEU A 341 3.51 31.49 5.89
CA LEU A 341 3.05 30.97 4.61
C LEU A 341 1.99 31.89 3.99
N SER A 342 1.93 31.89 2.65
CA SER A 342 0.81 32.53 1.95
C SER A 342 -0.51 31.83 2.27
N GLU A 343 -1.65 32.51 2.12
CA GLU A 343 -2.96 31.90 2.36
C GLU A 343 -3.24 30.70 1.43
N GLU A 344 -2.67 30.70 0.22
CA GLU A 344 -2.75 29.57 -0.72
C GLU A 344 -1.90 28.38 -0.24
N ASP A 345 -0.71 28.63 0.29
CA ASP A 345 0.16 27.59 0.87
C ASP A 345 -0.46 27.01 2.14
N LYS A 346 -1.06 27.84 3.00
CA LYS A 346 -1.82 27.37 4.18
C LYS A 346 -2.96 26.46 3.78
N LEU A 347 -3.72 26.81 2.74
CA LEU A 347 -4.79 25.96 2.21
C LEU A 347 -4.23 24.63 1.69
N THR A 348 -3.12 24.68 0.94
CA THR A 348 -2.43 23.50 0.41
C THR A 348 -1.98 22.56 1.53
N VAL A 349 -1.37 23.11 2.59
CA VAL A 349 -0.97 22.37 3.79
C VAL A 349 -2.17 21.73 4.49
N ALA A 350 -3.26 22.49 4.68
CA ALA A 350 -4.47 21.98 5.32
C ALA A 350 -5.08 20.80 4.54
N ARG A 351 -5.20 20.91 3.21
CA ARG A 351 -5.67 19.82 2.36
C ARG A 351 -4.71 18.64 2.34
N ALA A 352 -3.40 18.88 2.23
CA ALA A 352 -2.40 17.82 2.23
C ALA A 352 -2.43 17.00 3.54
N ARG A 353 -2.60 17.64 4.70
CA ARG A 353 -2.74 16.95 5.99
C ARG A 353 -3.99 16.07 6.03
N LYS A 354 -5.12 16.55 5.49
CA LYS A 354 -6.34 15.74 5.36
C LYS A 354 -6.11 14.54 4.44
N VAL A 355 -5.54 14.74 3.26
CA VAL A 355 -5.18 13.68 2.31
C VAL A 355 -4.25 12.65 2.96
N GLN A 356 -3.20 13.11 3.65
CA GLN A 356 -2.23 12.24 4.33
C GLN A 356 -2.91 11.38 5.40
N ARG A 357 -3.83 11.95 6.19
CA ARG A 357 -4.62 11.20 7.17
C ARG A 357 -5.63 10.28 6.50
N PHE A 358 -6.25 10.70 5.41
CA PHE A 358 -7.25 9.92 4.68
C PHE A 358 -6.66 8.68 4.00
N LEU A 359 -5.36 8.65 3.72
CA LEU A 359 -4.67 7.45 3.27
C LEU A 359 -4.61 6.34 4.35
N SER A 360 -4.87 6.66 5.62
CA SER A 360 -5.02 5.65 6.66
C SER A 360 -6.32 4.86 6.50
N GLN A 361 -6.30 3.60 6.97
CA GLN A 361 -7.43 2.70 6.86
C GLN A 361 -7.39 1.66 7.99
N PRO A 362 -8.52 1.42 8.69
CA PRO A 362 -8.61 0.33 9.63
C PRO A 362 -8.68 -1.01 8.89
N PHE A 363 -7.79 -1.94 9.26
CA PHE A 363 -7.71 -3.28 8.68
C PHE A 363 -8.52 -4.28 9.50
N PHE A 364 -9.14 -5.26 8.83
CA PHE A 364 -9.91 -6.32 9.49
C PHE A 364 -9.02 -7.16 10.40
N VAL A 365 -7.81 -7.49 9.93
CA VAL A 365 -6.86 -8.30 10.70
C VAL A 365 -6.32 -7.57 11.93
N ALA A 366 -6.43 -6.23 11.96
CA ALA A 366 -5.99 -5.41 13.08
C ALA A 366 -7.11 -5.07 14.09
N GLU A 367 -8.36 -5.48 13.82
CA GLU A 367 -9.52 -5.16 14.66
C GLU A 367 -9.35 -5.67 16.10
N ILE A 368 -8.77 -6.87 16.27
CA ILE A 368 -8.51 -7.48 17.58
C ILE A 368 -7.58 -6.62 18.44
N PHE A 369 -6.62 -5.92 17.82
CA PHE A 369 -5.62 -5.10 18.51
C PHE A 369 -6.07 -3.65 18.67
N THR A 370 -6.82 -3.13 17.71
CA THR A 370 -7.21 -1.71 17.65
C THR A 370 -8.60 -1.43 18.20
N GLY A 371 -9.47 -2.44 18.28
CA GLY A 371 -10.88 -2.32 18.62
C GLY A 371 -11.72 -1.54 17.59
N THR A 372 -11.12 -1.13 16.46
CA THR A 372 -11.81 -0.40 15.39
C THR A 372 -12.17 -1.39 14.28
N PRO A 373 -13.43 -1.43 13.82
CA PRO A 373 -13.84 -2.37 12.78
C PRO A 373 -13.08 -2.10 11.48
N GLY A 374 -12.62 -3.18 10.84
CA GLY A 374 -11.97 -3.10 9.54
C GLY A 374 -12.89 -2.55 8.45
N ALA A 375 -12.32 -1.87 7.46
CA ALA A 375 -13.06 -1.35 6.32
C ALA A 375 -12.45 -1.80 5.00
N PHE A 376 -13.27 -2.40 4.12
CA PHE A 376 -12.91 -2.65 2.73
C PHE A 376 -13.42 -1.46 1.89
N VAL A 377 -12.54 -0.79 1.15
CA VAL A 377 -12.92 0.37 0.33
C VAL A 377 -12.84 0.01 -1.15
N ASP A 378 -13.96 0.11 -1.87
CA ASP A 378 -13.99 -0.11 -3.32
C ASP A 378 -13.24 1.01 -4.07
N LEU A 379 -12.71 0.69 -5.26
CA LEU A 379 -11.89 1.62 -6.06
C LEU A 379 -12.66 2.89 -6.45
N GLU A 380 -13.89 2.76 -6.96
CA GLU A 380 -14.71 3.91 -7.37
C GLU A 380 -14.98 4.86 -6.20
N THR A 381 -15.24 4.31 -5.01
CA THR A 381 -15.40 5.11 -3.78
C THR A 381 -14.11 5.85 -3.46
N THR A 382 -12.95 5.17 -3.54
CA THR A 382 -11.65 5.81 -3.32
C THR A 382 -11.42 6.96 -4.30
N ILE A 383 -11.69 6.77 -5.59
CA ILE A 383 -11.53 7.81 -6.62
C ILE A 383 -12.45 9.01 -6.33
N ASN A 384 -13.73 8.77 -6.07
CA ASN A 384 -14.71 9.83 -5.78
C ASN A 384 -14.33 10.63 -4.53
N ASP A 385 -13.94 9.94 -3.45
CA ASP A 385 -13.65 10.56 -2.17
C ASP A 385 -12.39 11.44 -2.24
N PHE A 386 -11.33 10.97 -2.91
CA PHE A 386 -10.12 11.79 -3.12
C PHE A 386 -10.38 12.96 -4.07
N GLU A 387 -11.25 12.81 -5.06
CA GLU A 387 -11.69 13.93 -5.91
C GLU A 387 -12.40 15.01 -5.10
N GLU A 388 -13.30 14.64 -4.17
CA GLU A 388 -13.98 15.61 -3.29
C GLU A 388 -12.99 16.38 -2.39
N VAL A 389 -12.00 15.69 -1.81
CA VAL A 389 -10.97 16.33 -0.98
C VAL A 389 -10.11 17.28 -1.80
N LEU A 390 -9.68 16.87 -3.00
CA LEU A 390 -8.83 17.69 -3.87
C LEU A 390 -9.58 18.91 -4.43
N ALA A 391 -10.88 18.77 -4.71
CA ALA A 391 -11.74 19.87 -5.18
C ALA A 391 -11.99 20.94 -4.10
N GLY A 392 -11.76 20.63 -2.82
CA GLY A 392 -11.99 21.53 -1.70
C GLY A 392 -13.38 21.45 -1.08
N ASN A 393 -14.20 20.47 -1.49
CA ASN A 393 -15.56 20.30 -0.95
C ASN A 393 -15.56 19.89 0.54
N CYS A 394 -14.42 19.44 1.04
CA CYS A 394 -14.25 18.98 2.42
C CYS A 394 -13.33 19.90 3.24
N ASP A 395 -13.12 21.15 2.82
CA ASP A 395 -12.24 22.11 3.49
C ASP A 395 -12.73 22.51 4.89
N ASP A 396 -14.04 22.51 5.12
CA ASP A 396 -14.63 22.80 6.44
C ASP A 396 -14.48 21.66 7.45
N ILE A 397 -14.20 20.42 6.98
CA ILE A 397 -14.15 19.24 7.84
C ILE A 397 -12.82 19.18 8.61
N PRO A 398 -12.82 18.94 9.94
CA PRO A 398 -11.58 18.82 10.73
C PRO A 398 -10.66 17.68 10.27
N GLU A 399 -9.34 17.87 10.34
CA GLU A 399 -8.33 16.85 9.97
C GLU A 399 -8.51 15.51 10.69
N ALA A 400 -8.93 15.55 11.96
CA ALA A 400 -9.12 14.36 12.80
C ALA A 400 -10.25 13.43 12.29
N ALA A 401 -11.19 13.95 11.49
CA ALA A 401 -12.26 13.15 10.91
C ALA A 401 -11.75 12.20 9.82
N PHE A 402 -10.64 12.53 9.15
CA PHE A 402 -10.04 11.73 8.08
C PHE A 402 -9.14 10.58 8.57
N TYR A 403 -8.91 10.47 9.87
CA TYR A 403 -7.99 9.49 10.44
C TYR A 403 -8.70 8.16 10.76
N MET A 404 -8.13 7.04 10.31
CA MET A 404 -8.59 5.66 10.55
C MET A 404 -10.07 5.46 10.22
N ILE A 405 -10.45 5.80 8.98
CA ILE A 405 -11.82 5.62 8.46
C ILE A 405 -11.82 4.98 7.07
N GLY A 406 -12.97 4.44 6.66
CA GLY A 406 -13.16 3.79 5.37
C GLY A 406 -13.32 4.81 4.26
N GLY A 407 -14.55 5.29 4.05
CA GLY A 407 -14.92 6.22 2.99
C GLY A 407 -15.39 7.59 3.50
N MET A 408 -15.77 8.47 2.58
CA MET A 408 -16.20 9.85 2.88
C MET A 408 -17.49 9.93 3.70
N SER A 409 -18.38 8.95 3.60
CA SER A 409 -19.56 8.85 4.49
C SER A 409 -19.14 8.84 5.96
N ASP A 410 -18.16 8.00 6.28
CA ASP A 410 -17.68 7.80 7.65
C ASP A 410 -16.94 9.03 8.16
N VAL A 411 -16.27 9.77 7.26
CA VAL A 411 -15.65 11.07 7.57
C VAL A 411 -16.71 12.06 8.07
N LYS A 412 -17.83 12.17 7.33
CA LYS A 412 -18.92 13.11 7.66
C LYS A 412 -19.58 12.73 8.99
N GLU A 413 -19.88 11.46 9.20
CA GLU A 413 -20.42 10.96 10.49
C GLU A 413 -19.45 11.23 11.66
N LYS A 414 -18.15 10.99 11.45
CA LYS A 414 -17.13 11.26 12.46
C LYS A 414 -16.99 12.75 12.74
N ALA A 415 -17.09 13.61 11.73
CA ALA A 415 -17.08 15.06 11.90
C ALA A 415 -18.25 15.55 12.75
N GLU A 416 -19.47 15.09 12.45
CA GLU A 416 -20.67 15.40 13.25
C GLU A 416 -20.52 14.95 14.71
N SER A 417 -19.94 13.76 14.93
CA SER A 417 -19.67 13.24 16.28
C SER A 417 -18.67 14.11 17.06
N LEU A 418 -17.65 14.64 16.38
CA LEU A 418 -16.64 15.50 16.98
C LEU A 418 -17.23 16.87 17.33
N GLU A 419 -18.08 17.43 16.46
CA GLU A 419 -18.80 18.67 16.72
C GLU A 419 -19.75 18.51 17.93
N ALA A 420 -20.56 17.45 17.96
CA ALA A 420 -21.45 17.16 19.09
C ALA A 420 -20.67 16.93 20.41
N GLY A 421 -19.50 16.28 20.32
CA GLY A 421 -18.58 16.09 21.45
C GLY A 421 -18.02 17.40 21.98
N LEU A 422 -17.64 18.33 21.09
CA LEU A 422 -17.20 19.68 21.45
C LEU A 422 -18.33 20.49 22.09
N GLU A 423 -19.54 20.45 21.52
CA GLU A 423 -20.70 21.14 22.09
C GLU A 423 -21.08 20.62 23.48
N SER A 424 -21.06 19.31 23.68
CA SER A 424 -21.37 18.71 24.99
C SER A 424 -20.31 19.06 26.04
N ARG A 425 -19.02 19.09 25.67
CA ARG A 425 -17.93 19.56 26.55
C ARG A 425 -18.03 21.04 26.87
N LEU A 426 -18.41 21.88 25.90
CA LEU A 426 -18.66 23.31 26.12
C LEU A 426 -19.89 23.55 27.01
N LYS A 427 -20.95 22.74 26.86
CA LYS A 427 -22.12 22.77 27.74
C LYS A 427 -21.77 22.29 29.15
N ALA A 428 -20.94 21.25 29.28
CA ALA A 428 -20.47 20.73 30.57
C ALA A 428 -19.54 21.73 31.28
N SER A 429 -18.63 22.40 30.57
CA SER A 429 -17.78 23.44 31.17
C SER A 429 -18.60 24.65 31.64
N ARG A 430 -19.61 25.05 30.87
CA ARG A 430 -20.59 26.08 31.25
C ARG A 430 -21.54 25.65 32.37
N ALA A 431 -21.78 24.35 32.57
CA ALA A 431 -22.57 23.84 33.68
C ALA A 431 -21.74 23.72 34.96
N SER A 432 -20.47 23.33 34.86
CA SER A 432 -19.52 23.28 35.99
C SER A 432 -19.20 24.67 36.57
N SER A 433 -19.33 25.75 35.79
CA SER A 433 -19.26 27.11 36.30
C SER A 433 -20.53 27.55 37.06
N VAL A 434 -21.62 26.78 37.01
CA VAL A 434 -22.90 27.10 37.64
C VAL A 434 -23.22 26.20 38.86
N SER A 435 -22.58 25.02 38.99
CA SER A 435 -22.92 24.03 40.03
C SER A 435 -21.85 23.79 41.11
N GLY A 436 -20.95 24.74 41.37
CA GLY A 436 -19.99 24.66 42.49
C GLY A 436 -20.65 24.92 43.85
N SER A 437 -20.56 23.97 44.77
CA SER A 437 -20.85 24.17 46.20
C SER A 437 -19.97 25.28 46.82
N PRO A 438 -20.45 26.02 47.84
CA PRO A 438 -19.80 27.22 48.36
C PRO A 438 -18.60 26.86 49.24
N THR A 439 -17.46 26.64 48.61
CA THR A 439 -16.16 26.59 49.27
C THR A 439 -15.13 27.17 48.30
N GLU A 440 -14.63 28.35 48.65
CA GLU A 440 -13.72 29.23 47.90
C GLU A 440 -14.36 29.94 46.70
N ALA A 441 -14.69 31.22 46.93
CA ALA A 441 -14.99 32.15 45.86
C ALA A 441 -13.76 32.26 44.94
N PRO A 442 -13.90 32.12 43.62
CA PRO A 442 -12.80 32.37 42.69
C PRO A 442 -12.32 33.81 42.87
N SER A 443 -11.00 34.00 42.84
CA SER A 443 -10.42 35.32 43.04
C SER A 443 -10.92 36.30 41.96
N PRO A 444 -11.06 37.60 42.25
CA PRO A 444 -11.55 38.60 41.28
C PRO A 444 -10.78 38.62 39.95
N LEU A 445 -9.52 38.18 39.97
CA LEU A 445 -8.66 38.02 38.79
C LEU A 445 -9.10 36.87 37.87
N GLN A 446 -9.56 35.75 38.42
CA GLN A 446 -10.00 34.58 37.63
C GLN A 446 -11.35 34.82 36.93
N LEU A 447 -12.24 35.60 37.57
CA LEU A 447 -13.50 36.04 36.95
C LEU A 447 -13.24 37.02 35.80
N GLN A 448 -12.32 37.97 36.00
CA GLN A 448 -11.92 38.91 34.94
C GLN A 448 -11.25 38.21 33.75
N GLU A 449 -10.44 37.16 33.98
CA GLU A 449 -9.84 36.37 32.90
C GLU A 449 -10.87 35.54 32.12
N LEU A 450 -11.86 34.96 32.79
CA LEU A 450 -12.95 34.21 32.15
C LEU A 450 -13.89 35.10 31.34
N ASP A 451 -14.23 36.28 31.86
CA ASP A 451 -15.03 37.28 31.14
C ASP A 451 -14.27 37.84 29.94
N ALA A 452 -12.97 38.12 30.08
CA ALA A 452 -12.11 38.53 28.98
C ALA A 452 -11.98 37.44 27.90
N TYR A 453 -11.93 36.17 28.29
CA TYR A 453 -11.89 35.05 27.34
C TYR A 453 -13.24 34.85 26.62
N ALA A 454 -14.36 35.03 27.30
CA ALA A 454 -15.69 35.00 26.70
C ALA A 454 -15.88 36.13 25.68
N GLU A 455 -15.46 37.35 26.02
CA GLU A 455 -15.44 38.48 25.08
C GLU A 455 -14.56 38.22 23.87
N LEU A 456 -13.37 37.61 24.06
CA LEU A 456 -12.47 37.25 22.97
C LEU A 456 -13.10 36.23 22.01
N VAL A 457 -13.77 35.21 22.55
CA VAL A 457 -14.45 34.17 21.76
C VAL A 457 -15.63 34.75 20.96
N ASP A 458 -16.41 35.66 21.55
CA ASP A 458 -17.50 36.32 20.82
C ASP A 458 -16.98 37.28 19.74
N LYS A 459 -15.83 37.93 19.99
CA LYS A 459 -15.14 38.74 18.98
C LYS A 459 -14.65 37.90 17.81
N LEU A 460 -13.98 36.78 18.09
CA LEU A 460 -13.54 35.80 17.09
C LEU A 460 -14.71 35.23 16.27
N ARG A 461 -15.85 34.92 16.92
CA ARG A 461 -17.05 34.47 16.22
C ARG A 461 -17.63 35.54 15.30
N SER A 462 -17.63 36.79 15.72
CA SER A 462 -18.08 37.92 14.90
C SER A 462 -17.15 38.18 13.71
N GLU A 463 -15.85 37.96 13.91
CA GLU A 463 -14.82 38.15 12.88
C GLU A 463 -14.87 37.03 11.84
N VAL A 464 -15.00 35.77 12.26
CA VAL A 464 -15.23 34.62 11.37
C VAL A 464 -16.54 34.75 10.59
N ALA A 465 -17.60 35.27 11.22
CA ALA A 465 -18.85 35.55 10.51
C ALA A 465 -18.69 36.66 9.46
N ARG A 466 -17.91 37.72 9.78
CA ARG A 466 -17.59 38.78 8.82
C ARG A 466 -16.77 38.26 7.65
N GLU A 467 -15.73 37.47 7.91
CA GLU A 467 -14.93 36.82 6.87
C GLU A 467 -15.76 35.90 5.97
N ARG A 468 -16.72 35.14 6.54
CA ARG A 468 -17.67 34.36 5.74
C ARG A 468 -18.46 35.24 4.79
N THR A 469 -19.02 36.37 5.27
CA THR A 469 -19.77 37.28 4.41
C THR A 469 -18.90 37.95 3.33
N GLU A 470 -17.66 38.31 3.64
CA GLU A 470 -16.70 38.88 2.67
C GLU A 470 -16.27 37.83 1.62
N ARG A 471 -16.09 36.56 2.01
CA ARG A 471 -15.78 35.44 1.10
C ARG A 471 -16.95 35.13 0.17
N GLU A 472 -18.18 35.11 0.68
CA GLU A 472 -19.39 34.94 -0.15
C GLU A 472 -19.53 36.08 -1.16
N ALA A 473 -19.28 37.32 -0.75
CA ALA A 473 -19.31 38.49 -1.65
C ALA A 473 -18.20 38.43 -2.72
N SER A 474 -17.00 37.96 -2.35
CA SER A 474 -15.87 37.79 -3.26
C SER A 474 -16.12 36.66 -4.26
N ALA A 475 -16.68 35.54 -3.81
CA ALA A 475 -17.08 34.42 -4.67
C ALA A 475 -18.18 34.82 -5.66
N ALA A 476 -19.17 35.61 -5.21
CA ALA A 476 -20.20 36.16 -6.08
C ALA A 476 -19.62 37.14 -7.12
N SER A 477 -18.65 37.98 -6.73
CA SER A 477 -17.96 38.89 -7.64
C SER A 477 -17.11 38.16 -8.68
N LEU A 478 -16.40 37.10 -8.28
CA LEU A 478 -15.67 36.21 -9.19
C LEU A 478 -16.60 35.49 -10.17
N ALA A 479 -17.75 35.00 -9.71
CA ALA A 479 -18.76 34.39 -10.58
C ALA A 479 -19.33 35.41 -11.58
N ALA A 480 -19.57 36.65 -11.17
CA ALA A 480 -20.02 37.73 -12.04
C ALA A 480 -18.97 38.12 -13.09
N LEU A 481 -17.69 38.20 -12.69
CA LEU A 481 -16.56 38.44 -13.61
C LEU A 481 -16.41 37.30 -14.62
N ARG A 482 -16.53 36.04 -14.17
CA ARG A 482 -16.45 34.85 -15.03
C ARG A 482 -17.59 34.82 -16.06
N ASN A 483 -18.80 35.20 -15.66
CA ASN A 483 -19.95 35.35 -16.56
C ASN A 483 -19.77 36.50 -17.56
N SER A 484 -19.23 37.64 -17.11
CA SER A 484 -18.94 38.78 -17.97
C SER A 484 -17.87 38.45 -19.00
N TYR A 485 -16.82 37.72 -18.60
CA TYR A 485 -15.78 37.22 -19.50
C TYR A 485 -16.32 36.19 -20.50
N ARG A 486 -17.21 35.29 -20.06
CA ARG A 486 -17.89 34.33 -20.95
C ARG A 486 -18.77 35.02 -21.99
N LEU A 487 -19.49 36.09 -21.61
CA LEU A 487 -20.29 36.92 -22.52
C LEU A 487 -19.41 37.69 -23.52
N LEU A 488 -18.24 38.18 -23.09
CA LEU A 488 -17.25 38.81 -23.97
C LEU A 488 -16.70 37.82 -25.00
N LEU A 489 -16.38 36.59 -24.58
CA LEU A 489 -15.95 35.51 -25.50
C LEU A 489 -17.05 35.10 -26.49
N GLN A 490 -18.31 35.11 -26.06
CA GLN A 490 -19.45 34.88 -26.95
C GLN A 490 -19.63 36.01 -27.96
N ARG A 491 -19.43 37.27 -27.56
CA ARG A 491 -19.44 38.41 -28.50
C ARG A 491 -18.28 38.37 -29.49
N ALA A 492 -17.07 38.06 -29.01
CA ALA A 492 -15.89 37.91 -29.86
C ALA A 492 -16.04 36.76 -30.87
N SER A 493 -16.75 35.68 -30.50
CA SER A 493 -17.03 34.59 -31.45
C SER A 493 -18.15 34.94 -32.45
N THR A 494 -19.16 35.73 -32.07
CA THR A 494 -20.18 36.21 -33.01
C THR A 494 -19.68 37.26 -34.01
N ASP A 495 -18.71 38.11 -33.62
CA ASP A 495 -18.09 39.07 -34.55
C ASP A 495 -17.14 38.40 -35.57
N SER A 496 -16.78 37.13 -35.37
CA SER A 496 -15.95 36.35 -36.31
C SER A 496 -16.75 35.61 -37.41
N LEU A 497 -18.08 35.75 -37.43
CA LEU A 497 -18.98 35.03 -38.36
C LEU A 497 -19.77 35.95 -39.30
N GLY A 498 -19.18 37.09 -39.70
CA GLY A 498 -19.72 38.01 -40.70
C GLY A 498 -18.98 37.99 -42.05
N ASP A 499 -19.51 37.18 -42.97
CA ASP A 499 -19.44 37.21 -44.45
C ASP A 499 -18.08 37.17 -45.22
N PRO A 500 -17.86 36.20 -46.15
CA PRO A 500 -16.64 36.09 -46.94
C PRO A 500 -16.81 36.72 -48.33
N SER A 501 -16.52 38.02 -48.48
CA SER A 501 -16.16 38.60 -49.79
C SER A 501 -15.60 40.01 -49.64
N GLY A 502 -14.38 40.25 -50.16
CA GLY A 502 -13.83 41.61 -50.26
C GLY A 502 -12.31 41.68 -50.16
N SER A 503 -11.65 41.58 -51.31
CA SER A 503 -10.27 42.00 -51.51
C SER A 503 -10.05 43.47 -51.15
N GLY A 504 -9.04 43.79 -50.34
CA GLY A 504 -8.60 45.17 -50.13
C GLY A 504 -7.46 45.28 -49.12
N GLU A 505 -6.26 45.61 -49.62
CA GLU A 505 -5.10 45.99 -48.82
C GLU A 505 -5.38 47.24 -47.95
N ALA A 506 -4.97 47.21 -46.68
CA ALA A 506 -4.57 48.43 -45.95
C ALA A 506 -3.62 48.09 -44.78
N ARG A 507 -2.50 48.81 -44.77
CA ARG A 507 -1.42 48.76 -43.78
C ARG A 507 -1.81 49.42 -42.45
N MET A 508 -1.01 49.06 -41.43
CA MET A 508 -0.43 49.93 -40.38
C MET A 508 -1.16 50.05 -39.03
N ALA A 509 -0.47 49.56 -37.98
CA ALA A 509 0.00 50.32 -36.80
C ALA A 509 -0.25 49.57 -35.47
N MET A 510 0.82 49.00 -34.91
CA MET A 510 0.89 48.64 -33.49
C MET A 510 1.24 49.91 -32.69
N PRO A 511 0.47 50.28 -31.65
CA PRO A 511 0.97 51.14 -30.60
C PRO A 511 1.45 50.29 -29.41
N THR A 512 2.70 50.57 -29.04
CA THR A 512 3.38 50.30 -27.79
C THR A 512 2.61 50.73 -26.54
N SER A 513 3.01 50.12 -25.40
CA SER A 513 2.83 50.50 -23.99
C SER A 513 1.56 50.05 -23.28
N PHE A 514 1.69 49.04 -22.42
CA PHE A 514 1.04 49.04 -21.11
C PHE A 514 2.07 48.64 -20.04
N VAL A 515 2.37 49.63 -19.21
CA VAL A 515 3.17 49.57 -17.99
C VAL A 515 2.25 49.08 -16.87
N VAL A 516 2.72 48.11 -16.09
CA VAL A 516 2.07 47.63 -14.87
C VAL A 516 2.41 48.59 -13.74
N HIS A 517 1.38 49.09 -13.05
CA HIS A 517 1.46 49.63 -11.70
C HIS A 517 0.54 48.82 -10.80
#